data_AF-A0AAN8WPR1-F1
#
_entry.id   AF-A0AAN8WPR1-F1
#
_cell.length_a   1.000
_cell.length_b   1.000
_cell.length_c   1.000
_cell.angle_alpha   90.00
_cell.angle_beta   90.00
_cell.angle_gamma   90.00
#
_symmetry.space_group_name_H-M   'P 1'
#
loop_
_entity.id
_entity.type
_entity.pdbx_description
1 polymer ?
#
loop_
_entity_poly.entity_id
_entity_poly.type
_entity_poly.pdbx_seq_one_letter_code
_entity_poly.pdbx_strand_id
1 'polypeptide(L)'
;MSLVLPEKFQHILRLMNTNIDGRRKVMFAMTAIKGVGRRYSNIVLKKADIDQSKRAGEMTEEEVEKIVTIMSNPRQYKIPDWFLNRQKDIKDGKYSQVMSNSLETKLREDLERMKKIRAHRGLRHFWGLRVRGQHTKTTGRRGRTVGVSKKK
;
A
#
# COMPACT_ATOMS: atom_id res chain seq x y z
N MET A 1 19.07 9.41 -17.06
CA MET A 1 18.95 8.42 -18.15
C MET A 1 20.35 7.90 -18.39
N SER A 2 20.65 6.64 -18.06
CA SER A 2 21.92 6.05 -18.47
C SER A 2 21.88 5.80 -19.98
N LEU A 3 22.96 6.15 -20.67
CA LEU A 3 23.11 5.92 -22.12
C LEU A 3 23.33 4.44 -22.44
N VAL A 4 23.71 3.64 -21.44
CA VAL A 4 24.02 2.21 -21.55
C VAL A 4 23.23 1.44 -20.50
N LEU A 5 22.75 0.25 -20.87
CA LEU A 5 22.18 -0.72 -19.92
C LEU A 5 23.31 -1.19 -18.99
N PRO A 6 23.20 -1.02 -17.66
CA PRO A 6 24.22 -1.52 -16.76
C PRO A 6 24.33 -3.04 -16.88
N GLU A 7 25.56 -3.57 -16.80
CA GLU A 7 25.83 -5.02 -16.91
C GLU A 7 25.03 -5.84 -15.90
N LYS A 8 24.79 -5.27 -14.70
CA LYS A 8 24.01 -5.88 -13.62
C LYS A 8 22.65 -5.20 -13.49
N PHE A 9 21.72 -5.53 -14.37
CA PHE A 9 20.33 -5.06 -14.31
C PHE A 9 19.42 -6.13 -13.68
N GLN A 10 18.74 -5.78 -12.58
CA GLN A 10 17.76 -6.67 -11.95
C GLN A 10 16.37 -6.46 -12.57
N HIS A 11 15.89 -7.44 -13.35
CA HIS A 11 14.56 -7.38 -13.95
C HIS A 11 13.42 -7.48 -12.93
N ILE A 12 13.60 -8.30 -11.90
CA ILE A 12 12.60 -8.52 -10.85
C ILE A 12 13.31 -8.35 -9.52
N LEU A 13 12.82 -7.43 -8.70
CA LEU A 13 13.28 -7.25 -7.33
C LEU A 13 12.23 -7.83 -6.39
N ARG A 14 12.67 -8.57 -5.38
CA ARG A 14 11.77 -9.05 -4.32
C ARG A 14 11.99 -8.23 -3.06
N LEU A 15 10.97 -7.46 -2.66
CA LEU A 15 11.07 -6.52 -1.55
C LEU A 15 9.80 -6.62 -0.69
N MET A 16 9.96 -6.73 0.63
CA MET A 16 8.87 -6.78 1.61
C MET A 16 7.75 -7.77 1.25
N ASN A 17 8.11 -8.99 0.82
CA ASN A 17 7.21 -10.06 0.36
C ASN A 17 6.42 -9.76 -0.93
N THR A 18 6.86 -8.79 -1.73
CA THR A 18 6.24 -8.47 -3.03
C THR A 18 7.27 -8.48 -4.15
N ASN A 19 6.84 -8.86 -5.35
CA ASN A 19 7.66 -8.78 -6.55
C ASN A 19 7.48 -7.40 -7.20
N ILE A 20 8.59 -6.72 -7.45
CA ILE A 20 8.66 -5.39 -8.03
C ILE A 20 9.29 -5.50 -9.43
N ASP A 21 8.70 -4.80 -10.38
CA ASP A 21 9.22 -4.73 -11.75
C ASP A 21 10.38 -3.71 -11.85
N GLY A 22 11.57 -4.21 -12.20
CA GLY A 22 12.80 -3.43 -12.35
C GLY A 22 12.79 -2.45 -13.51
N ARG A 23 11.92 -2.65 -14.52
CA ARG A 23 11.84 -1.75 -15.68
C ARG A 23 11.19 -0.41 -15.36
N ARG A 24 10.36 -0.36 -14.32
CA ARG A 24 9.67 0.88 -13.92
C ARG A 24 10.62 1.79 -13.15
N LYS A 25 10.36 3.10 -13.18
CA LYS A 25 11.09 4.06 -12.33
C LYS A 25 10.89 3.70 -10.86
N VAL A 26 11.93 3.86 -10.04
CA VAL A 26 11.95 3.45 -8.63
C VAL A 26 10.71 3.95 -7.88
N MET A 27 10.35 5.23 -8.07
CA MET A 27 9.19 5.84 -7.41
C MET A 27 7.89 5.06 -7.62
N PHE A 28 7.63 4.62 -8.85
CA PHE A 28 6.41 3.89 -9.21
C PHE A 28 6.54 2.41 -8.89
N ALA A 29 7.73 1.84 -9.04
CA ALA A 29 8.00 0.44 -8.75
C ALA A 29 7.66 0.10 -7.28
N MET A 30 8.04 0.97 -6.33
CA MET A 30 7.74 0.78 -4.91
C MET A 30 6.25 0.80 -4.56
N THR A 31 5.39 1.35 -5.42
CA THR A 31 3.93 1.37 -5.19
C THR A 31 3.27 0.00 -5.32
N ALA A 32 4.00 -1.01 -5.82
CA ALA A 32 3.54 -2.39 -5.79
C ALA A 32 3.40 -2.94 -4.36
N ILE A 33 4.14 -2.38 -3.40
CA ILE A 33 4.07 -2.77 -1.99
C ILE A 33 2.81 -2.18 -1.37
N LYS A 34 1.92 -3.02 -0.84
CA LYS A 34 0.73 -2.57 -0.12
C LYS A 34 1.13 -1.71 1.08
N GLY A 35 0.58 -0.51 1.16
CA GLY A 35 0.93 0.50 2.18
C GLY A 35 1.88 1.59 1.68
N VAL A 36 2.55 1.42 0.53
CA VAL A 36 3.39 2.47 -0.08
C VAL A 36 2.60 3.13 -1.21
N GLY A 37 2.30 4.40 -1.04
CA GLY A 37 1.80 5.26 -2.12
C GLY A 37 2.90 6.00 -2.85
N ARG A 38 2.54 6.69 -3.94
CA ARG A 38 3.46 7.55 -4.72
C ARG A 38 4.17 8.58 -3.84
N ARG A 39 3.42 9.25 -2.95
CA ARG A 39 3.96 10.29 -2.04
C ARG A 39 4.91 9.70 -1.00
N TYR A 40 4.57 8.52 -0.46
CA TYR A 40 5.41 7.83 0.53
C TYR A 40 6.73 7.38 -0.10
N SER A 41 6.65 6.74 -1.26
CA SER A 41 7.81 6.33 -2.07
C SER A 41 8.75 7.51 -2.36
N ASN A 42 8.20 8.66 -2.79
CA ASN A 42 9.00 9.86 -3.05
C ASN A 42 9.74 10.36 -1.79
N ILE A 43 9.06 10.43 -0.64
CA ILE A 43 9.71 10.85 0.62
C ILE A 43 10.79 9.87 1.05
N VAL A 44 10.54 8.56 0.97
CA VAL A 44 11.55 7.55 1.31
C VAL A 44 12.78 7.69 0.41
N LEU A 45 12.60 7.84 -0.90
CA LEU A 45 13.72 8.03 -1.83
C LEU A 45 14.50 9.32 -1.56
N LYS A 46 13.81 10.41 -1.23
CA LYS A 46 14.45 11.66 -0.82
C LYS A 46 15.22 11.55 0.49
N LYS A 47 14.80 10.67 1.40
CA LYS A 47 15.51 10.42 2.67
C LYS A 47 16.66 9.42 2.50
N ALA A 48 16.58 8.57 1.48
CA ALA A 48 17.63 7.66 1.10
C ALA A 48 18.70 8.31 0.20
N ASP A 49 18.50 9.57 -0.20
CA ASP A 49 19.31 10.29 -1.20
C ASP A 49 19.46 9.53 -2.53
N ILE A 50 18.40 8.82 -2.94
CA ILE A 50 18.35 8.08 -4.21
C ILE A 50 17.62 8.91 -5.26
N ASP A 51 18.19 8.97 -6.47
CA ASP A 51 17.55 9.63 -7.60
C ASP A 51 16.24 8.93 -8.00
N GLN A 52 15.17 9.71 -8.08
CA GLN A 52 13.82 9.26 -8.45
C GLN A 52 13.71 8.92 -9.95
N SER A 53 14.62 9.42 -10.78
CA SER A 53 14.63 9.20 -12.22
C SER A 53 15.18 7.82 -12.62
N LYS A 54 15.99 7.21 -11.75
CA LYS A 54 16.55 5.86 -11.89
C LYS A 54 15.45 4.80 -12.07
N ARG A 55 15.80 3.69 -12.71
CA ARG A 55 14.93 2.49 -12.76
C ARG A 55 15.17 1.60 -11.55
N ALA A 56 14.15 0.85 -11.15
CA ALA A 56 14.25 -0.05 -10.00
C ALA A 56 15.31 -1.16 -10.20
N GLY A 57 15.51 -1.61 -11.43
CA GLY A 57 16.53 -2.60 -11.78
C GLY A 57 17.97 -2.09 -11.79
N GLU A 58 18.17 -0.78 -11.69
CA GLU A 58 19.49 -0.14 -11.63
C GLU A 58 19.97 0.05 -10.18
N MET A 59 19.14 -0.27 -9.19
CA MET A 59 19.48 -0.09 -7.78
C MET A 59 20.52 -1.11 -7.31
N THR A 60 21.44 -0.66 -6.46
CA THR A 60 22.35 -1.56 -5.76
C THR A 60 21.66 -2.23 -4.56
N GLU A 61 22.22 -3.35 -4.09
CA GLU A 61 21.69 -4.05 -2.92
C GLU A 61 21.75 -3.16 -1.65
N GLU A 62 22.77 -2.31 -1.53
CA GLU A 62 22.87 -1.32 -0.46
C GLU A 62 21.77 -0.25 -0.50
N GLU A 63 21.45 0.26 -1.70
CA GLU A 63 20.34 1.21 -1.89
C GLU A 63 19.00 0.57 -1.52
N VAL A 64 18.82 -0.71 -1.87
CA VAL A 64 17.64 -1.51 -1.51
C VAL A 64 17.52 -1.65 0.00
N GLU A 65 18.60 -1.99 0.70
CA GLU A 65 18.59 -2.15 2.16
C GLU A 65 18.30 -0.82 2.87
N LYS A 66 18.89 0.28 2.41
CA LYS A 66 18.58 1.64 2.90
C LYS A 66 17.09 1.96 2.76
N ILE A 67 16.47 1.67 1.61
CA ILE A 67 15.03 1.85 1.42
C ILE A 67 14.24 1.02 2.44
N VAL A 68 14.58 -0.26 2.62
CA VAL A 68 13.88 -1.15 3.55
C VAL A 68 13.97 -0.66 5.00
N THR A 69 15.15 -0.20 5.43
CA THR A 69 15.34 0.32 6.79
C THR A 69 14.56 1.60 7.03
N ILE A 70 14.56 2.54 6.07
CA ILE A 70 13.76 3.78 6.14
C ILE A 70 12.26 3.47 6.15
N MET A 71 11.82 2.51 5.33
CA MET A 71 10.43 2.10 5.27
C MET A 71 9.94 1.46 6.57
N SER A 72 10.80 0.66 7.22
CA SER A 72 10.47 -0.02 8.47
C SER A 72 10.48 0.93 9.67
N ASN A 73 11.41 1.89 9.68
CA ASN A 73 11.60 2.84 10.79
C ASN A 73 11.47 4.31 10.37
N PRO A 74 10.31 4.75 9.83
CA PRO A 74 10.17 6.08 9.24
C PRO A 74 10.42 7.23 10.23
N ARG A 75 10.12 7.02 11.52
CA ARG A 75 10.27 8.04 12.56
C ARG A 75 11.73 8.40 12.84
N GLN A 76 12.64 7.42 12.75
CA GLN A 76 14.08 7.64 12.96
C GLN A 76 14.66 8.55 11.86
N TYR A 77 14.11 8.47 10.64
CA TYR A 77 14.52 9.26 9.49
C TYR A 77 13.77 10.60 9.36
N LYS A 78 13.22 11.12 10.47
CA LYS A 78 12.52 12.41 10.55
C LYS A 78 11.30 12.52 9.62
N ILE A 79 10.58 11.41 9.39
CA ILE A 79 9.27 11.45 8.74
C ILE A 79 8.22 11.82 9.81
N PRO A 80 7.37 12.84 9.58
CA PRO A 80 6.39 13.27 10.57
C PRO A 80 5.32 12.21 10.89
N ASP A 81 4.84 12.19 12.14
CA ASP A 81 3.86 11.20 12.60
C ASP A 81 2.51 11.28 11.83
N TRP A 82 2.09 12.48 11.40
CA TRP A 82 0.88 12.68 10.59
C TRP A 82 0.96 12.05 9.20
N PHE A 83 2.16 11.69 8.74
CA PHE A 83 2.37 11.10 7.41
C PHE A 83 2.20 9.57 7.41
N LEU A 84 2.25 8.94 8.58
CA LEU A 84 2.17 7.49 8.71
C LEU A 84 0.74 6.98 8.54
N ASN A 85 0.59 5.76 8.03
CA ASN A 85 -0.72 5.19 7.72
C ASN A 85 -1.50 4.66 8.94
N ARG A 86 -0.82 4.23 10.02
CA ARG A 86 -1.44 3.76 11.25
C ARG A 86 -1.00 4.65 12.41
N GLN A 87 -1.80 5.67 12.67
CA GLN A 87 -1.57 6.65 13.72
C GLN A 87 -2.31 6.23 14.99
N LYS A 88 -1.63 6.29 16.13
CA LYS A 88 -2.17 5.98 17.46
C LYS A 88 -2.99 4.68 17.47
N ASP A 89 -2.31 3.54 17.27
CA ASP A 89 -2.98 2.24 17.27
C ASP A 89 -3.76 2.03 18.58
N ILE A 90 -4.95 1.42 18.51
CA ILE A 90 -5.84 1.25 19.66
C ILE A 90 -5.26 0.32 20.71
N LYS A 91 -4.42 -0.65 20.31
CA LYS A 91 -3.77 -1.59 21.23
C LYS A 91 -2.54 -0.95 21.89
N ASP A 92 -1.61 -0.46 21.08
CA ASP A 92 -0.27 -0.09 21.55
C ASP A 92 -0.07 1.44 21.69
N GLY A 93 -0.98 2.27 21.18
CA GLY A 93 -0.86 3.72 21.15
C GLY A 93 0.23 4.27 20.21
N LYS A 94 1.04 3.39 19.60
CA LYS A 94 2.18 3.76 18.76
C LYS A 94 1.75 4.25 17.37
N TYR A 95 2.62 5.05 16.75
CA TYR A 95 2.53 5.47 15.36
C TYR A 95 3.45 4.59 14.53
N SER A 96 2.92 3.96 13.49
CA SER A 96 3.68 3.05 12.63
C SER A 96 3.26 3.16 11.17
N GLN A 97 4.20 2.86 10.29
CA GLN A 97 3.90 2.56 8.90
C GLN A 97 3.75 1.05 8.76
N VAL A 98 2.54 0.60 8.46
CA VAL A 98 2.23 -0.82 8.30
C VAL A 98 2.25 -1.19 6.82
N MET A 99 2.91 -2.28 6.47
CA MET A 99 3.31 -2.62 5.10
C MET A 99 3.01 -4.07 4.74
N SER A 100 2.80 -4.34 3.45
CA SER A 100 2.55 -5.68 2.89
C SER A 100 1.55 -6.50 3.70
N ASN A 101 1.95 -7.65 4.23
CA ASN A 101 1.08 -8.59 4.95
C ASN A 101 0.59 -8.02 6.28
N SER A 102 1.44 -7.26 6.98
CA SER A 102 1.08 -6.68 8.27
C SER A 102 -0.11 -5.72 8.17
N LEU A 103 -0.28 -5.05 7.01
CA LEU A 103 -1.39 -4.13 6.76
C LEU A 103 -2.72 -4.88 6.67
N GLU A 104 -2.71 -6.03 6.01
CA GLU A 104 -3.90 -6.88 5.87
C GLU A 104 -4.30 -7.50 7.20
N THR A 105 -3.32 -8.00 7.96
CA THR A 105 -3.56 -8.56 9.29
C THR A 105 -4.16 -7.51 10.23
N LYS A 106 -3.61 -6.29 10.26
CA LYS A 106 -4.15 -5.19 11.08
C LYS A 106 -5.57 -4.81 10.67
N LEU A 107 -5.86 -4.72 9.37
CA LEU A 107 -7.23 -4.45 8.90
C LEU A 107 -8.20 -5.57 9.33
N ARG A 108 -7.78 -6.84 9.23
CA ARG A 108 -8.60 -7.98 9.65
C ARG A 108 -8.89 -7.94 11.15
N GLU A 109 -7.87 -7.69 11.98
CA GLU A 109 -8.03 -7.54 13.42
C GLU A 109 -9.00 -6.40 13.78
N ASP A 110 -8.90 -5.25 13.10
CA ASP A 110 -9.80 -4.11 13.32
C ASP A 110 -11.25 -4.46 12.99
N LEU A 111 -11.48 -5.20 11.89
CA LEU A 111 -12.80 -5.68 11.48
C LEU A 111 -13.36 -6.70 12.47
N GLU A 112 -12.55 -7.68 12.89
CA GLU A 112 -12.94 -8.70 13.86
C GLU A 112 -13.28 -8.07 15.22
N ARG A 113 -12.50 -7.08 15.67
CA ARG A 113 -12.81 -6.30 16.87
C ARG A 113 -14.17 -5.61 16.77
N MET A 114 -14.44 -4.92 15.65
CA MET A 114 -15.74 -4.25 15.44
C MET A 114 -16.91 -5.24 15.40
N LYS A 115 -16.70 -6.44 14.83
CA LYS A 115 -17.70 -7.51 14.81
C LYS A 115 -17.99 -8.05 16.21
N LYS A 116 -16.95 -8.30 17.02
CA LYS A 116 -17.08 -8.76 18.42
C LYS A 116 -17.84 -7.76 19.29
N ILE A 117 -17.56 -6.46 19.15
CA ILE A 117 -18.26 -5.39 19.87
C ILE A 117 -19.72 -5.21 19.38
N ARG A 118 -20.08 -5.80 18.23
CA ARG A 118 -21.36 -5.60 17.53
C ARG A 118 -21.66 -4.14 17.20
N ALA A 119 -20.62 -3.35 16.94
CA ALA A 119 -20.80 -1.99 16.45
C ALA A 119 -21.52 -2.01 15.09
N HIS A 120 -22.38 -1.02 14.80
CA HIS A 120 -23.13 -0.95 13.54
C HIS A 120 -22.23 -1.11 12.30
N ARG A 121 -21.06 -0.45 12.29
CA ARG A 121 -20.07 -0.59 11.21
C ARG A 121 -19.53 -2.02 11.08
N GLY A 122 -19.27 -2.70 12.21
CA GLY A 122 -18.82 -4.09 12.24
C GLY A 122 -19.86 -5.06 11.72
N LEU A 123 -21.12 -4.88 12.10
CA LEU A 123 -22.25 -5.67 11.57
C LEU A 123 -22.43 -5.46 10.06
N ARG A 124 -22.34 -4.23 9.56
CA ARG A 124 -22.38 -3.98 8.10
C ARG A 124 -21.22 -4.66 7.36
N HIS A 125 -20.02 -4.66 7.93
CA HIS A 125 -18.89 -5.41 7.39
C HIS A 125 -19.10 -6.93 7.42
N PHE A 126 -19.81 -7.45 8.42
CA PHE A 126 -20.21 -8.87 8.48
C PHE A 126 -21.23 -9.22 7.39
N TRP A 127 -22.22 -8.35 7.15
CA TRP A 127 -23.23 -8.53 6.10
C TRP A 127 -22.78 -8.13 4.69
N GLY A 128 -21.54 -7.67 4.51
CA GLY A 128 -21.03 -7.22 3.20
C GLY A 128 -21.69 -5.94 2.66
N LEU A 129 -22.30 -5.13 3.52
CA LEU A 129 -22.94 -3.87 3.15
C LEU A 129 -21.93 -2.71 3.20
N ARG A 130 -22.23 -1.64 2.45
CA ARG A 130 -21.46 -0.38 2.52
C ARG A 130 -21.51 0.20 3.95
N VAL A 131 -20.48 0.91 4.41
CA VAL A 131 -20.36 1.22 5.87
C VAL A 131 -20.53 2.70 6.22
N ARG A 132 -20.33 3.64 5.28
CA ARG A 132 -20.32 5.08 5.55
C ARG A 132 -21.66 5.77 5.29
N GLY A 133 -22.77 5.05 5.51
CA GLY A 133 -24.12 5.61 5.32
C GLY A 133 -24.55 5.81 3.86
N GLN A 134 -23.85 5.21 2.89
CA GLN A 134 -24.27 5.30 1.49
C GLN A 134 -25.65 4.66 1.28
N HIS A 135 -26.50 5.29 0.45
CA HIS A 135 -27.80 4.76 0.07
C HIS A 135 -27.68 3.45 -0.72
N THR A 136 -28.25 2.36 -0.21
CA THR A 136 -28.19 1.03 -0.84
C THR A 136 -29.40 0.71 -1.74
N LYS A 137 -30.39 1.62 -1.83
CA LYS A 137 -31.56 1.43 -2.69
C LYS A 137 -31.16 1.36 -4.18
N THR A 138 -30.38 2.34 -4.63
CA THR A 138 -29.96 2.49 -6.04
C THR A 138 -28.49 2.16 -6.27
N THR A 139 -27.63 2.31 -5.26
CA THR A 139 -26.17 2.13 -5.41
C THR A 139 -25.70 0.75 -4.97
N GLY A 140 -24.58 0.27 -5.55
CA GLY A 140 -24.00 -1.04 -5.21
C GLY A 140 -24.61 -2.21 -5.96
N ARG A 141 -25.58 -1.96 -6.85
CA ARG A 141 -26.06 -2.95 -7.82
C ARG A 141 -25.00 -3.12 -8.92
N ARG A 142 -24.51 -4.34 -9.11
CA ARG A 142 -23.63 -4.72 -10.23
C ARG A 142 -24.30 -5.85 -11.01
N GLY A 143 -24.51 -5.62 -12.29
CA GLY A 143 -25.24 -6.49 -13.22
C GLY A 143 -25.62 -5.68 -14.46
N ARG A 144 -25.86 -6.33 -15.59
CA ARG A 144 -26.43 -5.67 -16.78
C ARG A 144 -27.83 -5.16 -16.43
N THR A 145 -28.18 -3.95 -16.88
CA THR A 145 -29.59 -3.52 -16.89
C THR A 145 -30.38 -4.56 -17.67
N VAL A 146 -31.40 -5.15 -17.03
CA VAL A 146 -32.34 -6.04 -17.71
C VAL A 146 -33.17 -5.17 -18.65
N GLY A 147 -32.69 -4.96 -19.87
CA GLY A 147 -33.50 -4.41 -20.96
C GLY A 147 -34.46 -5.46 -21.50
N VAL A 148 -35.26 -5.10 -22.50
CA VAL A 148 -36.11 -6.06 -23.22
C VAL A 148 -35.22 -7.05 -23.97
N SER A 149 -35.28 -8.31 -23.59
CA SER A 149 -34.73 -9.43 -24.35
C SER A 149 -35.59 -9.62 -25.61
N LYS A 150 -35.08 -9.21 -26.78
CA LYS A 150 -35.65 -9.68 -28.06
C LYS A 150 -35.11 -11.08 -28.32
N LYS A 151 -36.03 -12.05 -28.43
CA LYS A 151 -35.72 -13.40 -28.89
C LYS A 151 -35.11 -13.27 -30.30
N LYS A 152 -33.90 -13.78 -30.49
CA LYS A 152 -33.34 -14.01 -31.82
C LYS A 152 -33.95 -15.28 -32.39
#